data_AF-A0A258DQR8-F1
#
_entry.id   AF-A0A258DQR8-F1
#
_cell.length_a   1.000
_cell.length_b   1.000
_cell.length_c   1.000
_cell.angle_alpha   90.00
_cell.angle_beta   90.00
_cell.angle_gamma   90.00
#
_symmetry.space_group_name_H-M   'P 1'
#
loop_
_entity.id
_entity.type
_entity.pdbx_description
1 polymer ?
#
loop_
_entity_poly.entity_id
_entity_poly.type
_entity_poly.pdbx_seq_one_letter_code
_entity_poly.pdbx_strand_id
1 'polypeptide(L)'
;MRPTTHNVCHAAMIYRHFLVLFLVLCSSWAHALKPADPARFEKAILAFEAEDAAKAPPKDVTVFVGASNIRRWQSLPERFKKTPLLNRGFGGSQLSDVAFFADRCVIKYKPKQIYLNA
;
A
#
# COMPACT_ATOMS: atom_id res chain seq x y z
N MET A 1 8.28 57.60 -23.77
CA MET A 1 9.28 57.48 -22.69
C MET A 1 9.90 56.08 -22.79
N ARG A 2 11.16 55.95 -23.27
CA ARG A 2 11.81 54.64 -23.46
C ARG A 2 12.28 54.11 -22.11
N PRO A 3 11.89 52.89 -21.68
CA PRO A 3 12.46 52.31 -20.48
C PRO A 3 13.97 52.13 -20.67
N THR A 4 14.76 52.56 -19.68
CA THR A 4 16.22 52.43 -19.67
C THR A 4 16.60 50.94 -19.63
N THR A 5 17.48 50.54 -20.55
CA THR A 5 17.97 49.16 -20.74
C THR A 5 18.49 48.50 -19.46
N HIS A 6 18.98 49.31 -18.52
CA HIS A 6 19.44 48.87 -17.20
C HIS A 6 18.35 48.22 -16.34
N ASN A 7 17.11 48.73 -16.37
CA ASN A 7 16.01 48.22 -15.55
C ASN A 7 15.46 46.88 -16.06
N VAL A 8 15.54 46.66 -17.38
CA VAL A 8 15.14 45.41 -18.03
C VAL A 8 16.11 44.27 -17.68
N CYS A 9 17.41 44.57 -17.62
CA CYS A 9 18.44 43.58 -17.29
C CYS A 9 18.37 43.13 -15.82
N HIS A 10 18.06 44.07 -14.91
CA HIS A 10 17.91 43.78 -13.47
C HIS A 10 16.67 42.93 -13.18
N ALA A 11 15.53 43.24 -13.82
CA ALA A 11 14.31 42.44 -13.71
C ALA A 11 14.47 41.02 -14.28
N ALA A 12 15.18 40.87 -15.40
CA ALA A 12 15.49 39.56 -15.99
C ALA A 12 16.43 38.73 -15.11
N MET A 13 17.41 39.36 -14.45
CA MET A 13 18.25 38.69 -13.46
C MET A 13 17.45 38.23 -12.26
N ILE A 14 16.58 39.08 -11.70
CA ILE A 14 15.70 38.72 -10.57
C ILE A 14 14.80 37.53 -10.95
N TYR A 15 14.16 37.56 -12.12
CA TYR A 15 13.27 36.48 -12.57
C TYR A 15 14.03 35.15 -12.78
N ARG A 16 15.27 35.21 -13.27
CA ARG A 16 16.14 34.03 -13.40
C ARG A 16 16.52 33.42 -12.05
N HIS A 17 16.76 34.24 -11.03
CA HIS A 17 17.06 33.76 -9.68
C HIS A 17 15.82 33.13 -9.03
N PHE A 18 14.64 33.75 -9.19
CA PHE A 18 13.38 33.17 -8.72
C PHE A 18 13.03 31.86 -9.44
N LEU A 19 13.27 31.77 -10.75
CA LEU A 19 13.05 30.54 -11.52
C LEU A 19 13.98 29.41 -11.06
N VAL A 20 15.26 29.69 -10.84
CA VAL A 20 16.22 28.70 -10.33
C VAL A 20 15.85 28.27 -8.91
N LEU A 21 15.45 29.20 -8.04
CA LEU A 21 14.98 28.88 -6.69
C LEU A 21 13.72 27.99 -6.71
N PHE A 22 12.77 28.29 -7.60
CA PHE A 22 11.56 27.50 -7.80
C PHE A 22 11.87 26.08 -8.30
N LEU A 23 12.80 25.92 -9.25
CA LEU A 23 13.23 24.62 -9.75
C LEU A 23 13.95 23.78 -8.68
N VAL A 24 14.81 24.40 -7.86
CA VAL A 24 15.45 23.73 -6.71
C VAL A 24 14.41 23.32 -5.67
N LEU A 25 13.46 24.19 -5.33
CA LEU A 25 12.38 23.87 -4.40
C LEU A 25 11.47 22.75 -4.93
N CYS A 26 11.22 22.69 -6.24
CA CYS A 26 10.43 21.63 -6.86
C CYS A 26 11.15 20.27 -6.82
N SER A 27 12.48 20.25 -6.96
CA SER A 27 13.28 19.01 -6.93
C SER A 27 13.25 18.30 -5.56
N SER A 28 13.05 19.04 -4.47
CA SER A 28 12.92 18.48 -3.12
C SER A 28 11.63 17.69 -2.90
N TRP A 29 10.59 17.87 -3.73
CA TRP A 29 9.31 17.15 -3.61
C TRP A 29 9.34 15.77 -4.29
N ALA A 30 10.34 15.48 -5.12
CA ALA A 30 10.43 14.21 -5.86
C ALA A 30 10.88 13.02 -4.99
N HIS A 31 11.41 13.26 -3.79
CA HIS A 31 11.98 12.20 -2.93
C HIS A 31 10.93 11.39 -2.13
N ALA A 32 9.63 11.68 -2.26
CA ALA A 32 8.58 11.14 -1.39
C ALA A 32 7.90 9.84 -1.88
N LEU A 33 8.38 9.19 -2.96
CA LEU A 33 7.68 8.07 -3.61
C LEU A 33 8.36 6.70 -3.48
N LYS A 34 9.19 6.47 -2.45
CA LYS A 34 9.71 5.11 -2.21
C LYS A 34 8.58 4.23 -1.63
N PRO A 35 8.22 3.10 -2.28
CA PRO A 35 7.29 2.16 -1.68
C PRO A 35 7.88 1.66 -0.34
N ALA A 36 7.04 1.58 0.68
CA ALA A 36 7.46 1.09 1.98
C ALA A 36 7.88 -0.38 1.89
N ASP A 37 8.87 -0.76 2.70
CA ASP A 37 9.32 -2.16 2.79
C ASP A 37 8.16 -3.07 3.26
N PRO A 38 7.78 -4.10 2.46
CA PRO A 38 6.75 -5.06 2.85
C PRO A 38 7.05 -5.78 4.17
N ALA A 39 8.33 -5.94 4.54
CA ALA A 39 8.75 -6.64 5.77
C ALA A 39 8.14 -6.04 7.06
N ARG A 40 7.66 -4.79 7.02
CA ARG A 40 6.89 -4.18 8.12
C ARG A 40 5.67 -4.99 8.55
N PHE A 41 5.13 -5.85 7.68
CA PHE A 41 3.97 -6.71 7.97
C PHE A 41 4.32 -8.13 8.42
N GLU A 42 5.60 -8.47 8.54
CA GLU A 42 6.05 -9.82 8.92
C GLU A 42 5.39 -10.32 10.21
N LYS A 43 5.26 -9.45 11.22
CA LYS A 43 4.57 -9.77 12.48
C LYS A 43 3.12 -10.23 12.27
N ALA A 44 2.41 -9.64 11.31
CA ALA A 44 1.03 -10.04 11.00
C ALA A 44 1.00 -11.40 10.30
N ILE A 45 1.96 -11.66 9.40
CA ILE A 45 2.05 -12.95 8.70
C ILE A 45 2.39 -14.08 9.69
N LEU A 46 3.34 -13.85 10.60
CA LEU A 46 3.67 -14.79 11.67
C LEU A 46 2.47 -15.08 12.58
N ALA A 47 1.62 -14.09 12.86
CA ALA A 47 0.40 -14.31 13.63
C ALA A 47 -0.56 -15.25 12.89
N PHE A 48 -0.74 -15.09 11.57
CA PHE A 48 -1.56 -16.02 10.78
C PHE A 48 -0.97 -17.44 10.74
N GLU A 49 0.35 -17.57 10.65
CA GLU A 49 1.02 -18.87 10.69
C GLU A 49 0.87 -19.55 12.05
N ALA A 50 0.94 -18.79 13.15
CA ALA A 50 0.67 -19.30 14.48
C ALA A 50 -0.80 -19.73 14.63
N GLU A 51 -1.75 -18.97 14.08
CA GLU A 51 -3.17 -19.36 14.03
C GLU A 51 -3.38 -20.66 13.25
N ASP A 52 -2.71 -20.82 12.09
CA ASP A 52 -2.80 -22.02 11.27
C ASP A 52 -2.21 -23.24 11.97
N ALA A 53 -1.12 -23.04 12.73
CA ALA A 53 -0.50 -24.08 13.53
C ALA A 53 -1.41 -24.53 14.69
N ALA A 54 -2.11 -23.59 15.32
CA ALA A 54 -3.07 -23.88 16.38
C ALA A 54 -4.37 -24.52 15.84
N LYS A 55 -4.81 -24.09 14.65
CA LYS A 55 -6.03 -24.57 14.01
C LYS A 55 -5.79 -24.75 12.53
N ALA A 56 -5.76 -26.02 12.11
CA ALA A 56 -5.57 -26.36 10.71
C ALA A 56 -6.58 -25.62 9.81
N PRO A 57 -6.12 -24.96 8.74
CA PRO A 57 -7.00 -24.21 7.85
C PRO A 57 -7.98 -25.15 7.14
N PRO A 58 -9.23 -24.71 6.93
CA PRO A 58 -10.23 -25.51 6.25
C PRO A 58 -9.88 -25.71 4.77
N LYS A 59 -10.33 -26.83 4.19
CA LYS A 59 -10.26 -27.07 2.74
C LYS A 59 -11.33 -26.26 2.00
N ASP A 60 -11.12 -26.03 0.71
CA ASP A 60 -12.05 -25.31 -0.18
C ASP A 60 -12.45 -23.92 0.34
N VAL A 61 -11.48 -23.25 0.95
CA VAL A 61 -11.67 -21.98 1.65
C VAL A 61 -11.71 -20.79 0.71
N THR A 62 -12.51 -19.79 1.07
CA THR A 62 -12.48 -18.47 0.46
C THR A 62 -11.60 -17.55 1.31
N VAL A 63 -10.52 -17.03 0.72
CA VAL A 63 -9.54 -16.19 1.42
C VAL A 63 -9.83 -14.72 1.14
N PHE A 64 -9.95 -13.91 2.19
CA PHE A 64 -10.08 -12.46 2.12
C PHE A 64 -8.73 -11.82 2.48
N VAL A 65 -8.18 -10.99 1.59
CA VAL A 65 -6.84 -10.41 1.72
C VAL A 65 -6.86 -8.90 1.47
N GLY A 66 -5.95 -8.17 2.10
CA GLY A 66 -5.70 -6.76 1.83
C GLY A 66 -5.74 -5.88 3.06
N ALA A 67 -6.14 -4.63 2.88
CA ALA A 67 -5.97 -3.56 3.84
C ALA A 67 -6.98 -3.61 4.99
N SER A 68 -7.07 -2.50 5.73
CA SER A 68 -7.81 -2.42 6.99
C SER A 68 -9.31 -2.73 6.87
N ASN A 69 -9.89 -2.55 5.67
CA ASN A 69 -11.28 -2.89 5.38
C ASN A 69 -11.54 -4.40 5.52
N ILE A 70 -10.63 -5.22 4.99
CA ILE A 70 -10.72 -6.67 5.09
C ILE A 70 -10.46 -7.12 6.52
N ARG A 71 -9.42 -6.59 7.18
CA ARG A 71 -9.08 -6.93 8.57
C ARG A 71 -10.27 -6.76 9.53
N ARG A 72 -11.08 -5.71 9.34
CA ARG A 72 -12.24 -5.41 10.21
C ARG A 72 -13.48 -6.23 9.89
N TRP A 73 -13.50 -6.98 8.79
CA TRP A 73 -14.68 -7.68 8.33
C TRP A 73 -14.88 -9.01 9.09
N GLN A 74 -15.21 -8.92 10.38
CA GLN A 74 -15.36 -10.07 11.26
C GLN A 74 -16.75 -10.74 11.14
N SER A 75 -17.75 -10.03 10.64
CA SER A 75 -19.12 -10.55 10.41
C SER A 75 -19.29 -11.32 9.09
N LEU A 76 -18.20 -11.59 8.36
CA LEU A 76 -18.22 -12.39 7.14
C LEU A 76 -18.83 -13.80 7.31
N PRO A 77 -18.56 -14.54 8.41
CA PRO A 77 -19.15 -15.88 8.61
C PRO A 77 -20.68 -15.86 8.65
N GLU A 78 -21.30 -14.78 9.15
CA GLU A 78 -22.76 -14.65 9.21
C GLU A 78 -23.38 -14.52 7.82
N ARG A 79 -22.64 -13.92 6.88
CA ARG A 79 -23.09 -13.69 5.49
C ARG A 79 -22.80 -14.87 4.57
N PHE A 80 -21.69 -15.57 4.78
CA PHE A 80 -21.28 -16.71 3.95
C PHE A 80 -21.39 -18.02 4.74
N LYS A 81 -22.62 -18.38 5.13
CA LYS A 81 -22.91 -19.55 5.97
C LYS A 81 -22.52 -20.91 5.36
N LYS A 82 -22.29 -20.97 4.04
CA LYS A 82 -22.07 -22.24 3.30
C LYS A 82 -20.62 -22.50 2.93
N THR A 83 -19.71 -21.55 3.12
CA THR A 83 -18.31 -21.69 2.69
C THR A 83 -17.38 -21.35 3.84
N PRO A 84 -16.36 -22.18 4.12
CA PRO A 84 -15.33 -21.80 5.06
C PRO A 84 -14.63 -20.53 4.57
N LEU A 85 -14.45 -19.57 5.48
CA LEU A 85 -13.82 -18.28 5.18
C LEU A 85 -12.54 -18.13 5.97
N LEU A 86 -11.56 -17.46 5.38
CA LEU A 86 -10.31 -17.11 6.06
C LEU A 86 -10.02 -15.63 5.87
N ASN A 87 -9.89 -14.90 6.98
CA ASN A 87 -9.48 -13.50 6.95
C ASN A 87 -7.96 -13.40 7.11
N ARG A 88 -7.28 -12.91 6.08
CA ARG A 88 -5.84 -12.68 6.02
C ARG A 88 -5.53 -11.23 5.67
N GLY A 89 -6.40 -10.30 6.11
CA GLY A 89 -6.19 -8.87 5.96
C GLY A 89 -5.23 -8.30 7.00
N PHE A 90 -4.21 -7.55 6.55
CA PHE A 90 -3.27 -6.83 7.40
C PHE A 90 -3.31 -5.34 7.03
N GLY A 91 -3.58 -4.50 8.03
CA GLY A 91 -4.03 -3.11 7.82
C GLY A 91 -2.93 -2.19 7.29
N GLY A 92 -3.28 -1.30 6.35
CA GLY A 92 -2.34 -0.36 5.74
C GLY A 92 -1.49 -0.97 4.62
N SER A 93 -1.78 -2.22 4.23
CA SER A 93 -1.16 -2.89 3.10
C SER A 93 -1.64 -2.33 1.77
N GLN A 94 -0.75 -2.30 0.79
CA GLN A 94 -1.06 -2.10 -0.62
C GLN A 94 -1.08 -3.45 -1.35
N LEU A 95 -1.55 -3.45 -2.60
CA LEU A 95 -1.52 -4.65 -3.44
C LEU A 95 -0.13 -5.28 -3.55
N SER A 96 0.93 -4.46 -3.61
CA SER A 96 2.32 -4.93 -3.63
C SER A 96 2.70 -5.70 -2.36
N ASP A 97 2.23 -5.25 -1.20
CA ASP A 97 2.48 -5.93 0.08
C ASP A 97 1.75 -7.28 0.11
N VAL A 98 0.51 -7.33 -0.39
CA VAL A 98 -0.26 -8.58 -0.50
C VAL A 98 0.41 -9.56 -1.46
N ALA A 99 0.86 -9.07 -2.61
CA ALA A 99 1.56 -9.89 -3.61
C ALA A 99 2.88 -10.46 -3.04
N PHE A 100 3.63 -9.65 -2.29
CA PHE A 100 4.88 -10.09 -1.65
C PHE A 100 4.66 -11.28 -0.69
N PHE A 101 3.57 -11.28 0.08
CA PHE A 101 3.25 -12.35 1.02
C PHE A 101 2.29 -13.42 0.48
N ALA A 102 1.94 -13.37 -0.82
CA ALA A 102 0.88 -14.19 -1.39
C ALA A 102 1.08 -15.70 -1.14
N ASP A 103 2.32 -16.18 -1.20
CA ASP A 103 2.65 -17.58 -0.93
C ASP A 103 2.24 -18.01 0.49
N ARG A 104 2.50 -17.14 1.47
CA ARG A 104 2.30 -17.40 2.90
C ARG A 104 0.89 -17.09 3.38
N CYS A 105 0.18 -16.15 2.76
CA CYS A 105 -1.14 -15.73 3.23
C CYS A 105 -2.30 -16.10 2.29
N VAL A 106 -2.02 -16.63 1.09
CA VAL A 106 -3.05 -16.98 0.11
C VAL A 106 -2.82 -18.37 -0.48
N ILE A 107 -1.70 -18.57 -1.17
CA ILE A 107 -1.49 -19.73 -2.06
C ILE A 107 -1.37 -21.02 -1.26
N LYS A 108 -0.74 -21.00 -0.08
CA LYS A 108 -0.61 -22.19 0.78
C LYS A 108 -1.94 -22.86 1.13
N TYR A 109 -3.05 -22.12 1.11
CA TYR A 109 -4.37 -22.63 1.45
C TYR A 109 -5.12 -23.26 0.27
N LYS A 110 -4.58 -23.20 -0.96
CA LYS A 110 -5.25 -23.65 -2.19
C LYS A 110 -6.71 -23.15 -2.27
N PRO A 111 -6.93 -21.83 -2.21
CA PRO A 111 -8.26 -21.27 -2.06
C PRO A 111 -9.12 -21.54 -3.29
N LYS A 112 -10.42 -21.75 -3.08
CA LYS A 112 -11.40 -21.81 -4.16
C LYS A 112 -11.65 -20.42 -4.76
N GLN A 113 -11.63 -19.40 -3.91
CA GLN A 113 -11.91 -18.02 -4.27
C GLN A 113 -11.06 -17.07 -3.43
N ILE A 114 -10.65 -15.95 -4.02
CA ILE A 114 -9.87 -14.91 -3.36
C ILE A 114 -10.64 -13.59 -3.49
N TYR A 115 -10.85 -12.91 -2.37
CA TYR A 115 -11.34 -11.53 -2.33
C TYR A 115 -10.19 -10.62 -1.92
N LEU A 116 -9.84 -9.67 -2.81
CA LEU A 116 -8.75 -8.74 -2.60
C LEU A 116 -9.28 -7.31 -2.50
N ASN A 117 -8.86 -6.58 -1.47
CA ASN A 117 -9.13 -5.14 -1.33
C ASN A 117 -8.00 -4.47 -0.54
N ALA A 118 -7.08 -3.78 -1.24
CA ALA A 118 -5.89 -3.14 -0.69
C ALA A 118 -5.86 -1.66 -1.04
#